data_AF-A0A974SAW0-F1
#
_entry.id   AF-A0A974SAW0-F1
#
_cell.length_a   1.000
_cell.length_b   1.000
_cell.length_c   1.000
_cell.angle_alpha   90.00
_cell.angle_beta   90.00
_cell.angle_gamma   90.00
#
_symmetry.space_group_name_H-M   'P 1'
#
loop_
_entity.id
_entity.type
_entity.pdbx_description
1 polymer ?
#
loop_
_entity_poly.entity_id
_entity_poly.type
_entity_poly.pdbx_seq_one_letter_code
_entity_poly.pdbx_strand_id
1 'polypeptide(L)'
;MSALLDLAGIAPAFPDPTRGSQAVFRKVMEAMARPGVIHDLGFAPDAPQGLDRAAGAIALTLFDFETKIWLDPPCGAGWPRAGCGSTAARRSPKTPRPQPSP
;
A
#
# COMPACT_ATOMS: atom_id res chain seq x y z
N MET A 1 16.26 22.97 15.48
CA MET A 1 14.89 22.43 15.58
C MET A 1 14.92 20.96 15.18
N SER A 2 15.28 20.09 16.12
CA SER A 2 15.24 18.64 15.92
C SER A 2 13.80 18.17 16.03
N ALA A 3 13.20 17.79 14.90
CA ALA A 3 12.04 16.92 14.94
C ALA A 3 12.53 15.57 15.47
N LEU A 4 12.12 15.21 16.68
CA LEU A 4 12.24 13.84 17.17
C LEU A 4 11.52 12.98 16.13
N LEU A 5 12.24 12.16 15.36
CA LEU A 5 11.58 11.20 14.47
C LEU A 5 10.78 10.25 15.36
N ASP A 6 9.47 10.40 15.36
CA ASP A 6 8.56 9.43 15.96
C ASP A 6 8.55 8.17 15.09
N LEU A 7 9.54 7.31 15.33
CA LEU A 7 9.68 6.02 14.67
C LEU A 7 8.68 4.99 15.22
N ALA A 8 7.97 5.28 16.32
CA ALA A 8 7.06 4.34 16.96
C ALA A 8 5.83 4.02 16.09
N GLY A 9 5.52 4.89 15.12
CA GLY A 9 4.44 4.69 14.14
C GLY A 9 4.89 4.03 12.83
N ILE A 10 6.16 3.66 12.65
CA ILE A 10 6.65 3.09 11.39
C ILE A 10 6.49 1.57 11.41
N ALA A 11 5.67 1.06 10.48
CA ALA A 11 5.52 -0.37 10.26
C ALA A 11 6.83 -1.01 9.73
N PRO A 12 7.10 -2.28 10.09
CA PRO A 12 8.32 -2.96 9.68
C PRO A 12 8.38 -3.14 8.15
N ALA A 13 9.58 -2.94 7.58
CA ALA A 13 9.87 -3.24 6.19
C ALA A 13 10.32 -4.71 6.03
N PHE A 14 10.63 -5.14 4.80
CA PHE A 14 11.25 -6.45 4.57
C PHE A 14 12.63 -6.54 5.28
N PRO A 15 12.98 -7.69 5.88
CA PRO A 15 14.30 -7.91 6.46
C PRO A 15 15.44 -7.79 5.45
N ASP A 16 15.21 -8.26 4.22
CA ASP A 16 16.05 -8.02 3.05
C ASP A 16 15.20 -7.28 2.01
N PRO A 17 15.33 -5.95 1.90
CA PRO A 17 14.49 -5.14 1.01
C PRO A 17 14.54 -5.59 -0.44
N THR A 18 15.72 -5.94 -0.95
CA THR A 18 15.86 -6.33 -2.36
C THR A 18 15.21 -7.69 -2.61
N ARG A 19 15.53 -8.70 -1.79
CA ARG A 19 14.96 -10.05 -1.99
C ARG A 19 13.46 -10.07 -1.73
N GLY A 20 13.00 -9.38 -0.69
CA GLY A 20 11.58 -9.25 -0.36
C GLY A 20 10.78 -8.62 -1.51
N SER A 21 11.20 -7.44 -1.97
CA SER A 21 10.50 -6.74 -3.05
C SER A 21 10.52 -7.52 -4.37
N GLN A 22 11.64 -8.16 -4.73
CA GLN A 22 11.72 -9.00 -5.94
C GLN A 22 10.78 -10.22 -5.87
N ALA A 23 10.69 -10.87 -4.70
CA ALA A 23 9.81 -12.02 -4.51
C ALA A 23 8.33 -11.63 -4.65
N VAL A 24 7.93 -10.52 -4.03
CA VAL A 24 6.57 -9.99 -4.12
C VAL A 24 6.25 -9.53 -5.54
N PHE A 25 7.15 -8.79 -6.19
CA PHE A 25 6.96 -8.33 -7.56
C PHE A 25 6.67 -9.49 -8.51
N ARG A 26 7.45 -10.58 -8.41
CA ARG A 26 7.22 -11.78 -9.22
C ARG A 26 5.86 -12.42 -8.94
N LYS A 27 5.43 -12.50 -7.67
CA LYS A 27 4.11 -13.03 -7.32
C LYS A 27 2.96 -12.17 -7.86
N VAL A 28 3.10 -10.85 -7.82
CA VAL A 28 2.14 -9.92 -8.42
C VAL A 28 2.10 -10.12 -9.94
N MET A 29 3.25 -10.19 -10.62
CA MET A 29 3.31 -10.43 -12.05
C MET A 29 2.70 -11.78 -12.45
N GLU A 30 2.94 -12.84 -11.66
CA GLU A 30 2.32 -14.16 -11.86
C GLU A 30 0.78 -14.09 -11.73
N ALA A 31 0.28 -13.41 -10.69
CA ALA A 31 -1.16 -13.25 -10.45
C ALA A 31 -1.84 -12.45 -11.57
N MET A 32 -1.18 -11.39 -12.07
CA MET A 32 -1.67 -10.57 -13.17
C MET A 32 -1.66 -11.32 -14.51
N ALA A 33 -0.64 -12.16 -14.74
CA ALA A 33 -0.53 -12.97 -15.95
C ALA A 33 -1.52 -14.16 -15.96
N ARG A 34 -1.97 -14.62 -14.78
CA ARG A 34 -2.86 -15.77 -14.62
C ARG A 34 -4.03 -15.43 -13.69
N PRO A 35 -4.99 -14.62 -14.15
CA PRO A 35 -6.13 -14.24 -13.33
C PRO A 35 -6.88 -15.45 -12.77
N GLY A 36 -7.31 -15.36 -11.51
CA GLY A 36 -8.03 -16.44 -10.80
C GLY A 36 -7.13 -17.41 -10.03
N VAL A 37 -5.80 -17.30 -10.16
CA VAL A 37 -4.85 -18.06 -9.32
C VAL A 37 -4.52 -17.26 -8.06
N ILE A 38 -4.64 -17.89 -6.89
CA ILE A 38 -4.26 -17.29 -5.61
C ILE A 38 -2.78 -17.52 -5.37
N HIS A 39 -2.04 -16.43 -5.12
CA HIS A 39 -0.62 -16.46 -4.78
C HIS A 39 -0.44 -16.12 -3.31
N ASP A 40 0.29 -16.97 -2.59
CA ASP A 40 0.58 -16.78 -1.17
C ASP A 40 1.76 -15.82 -0.95
N LEU A 41 1.59 -14.93 0.04
CA LEU A 41 2.58 -13.96 0.51
C LEU A 41 2.81 -14.13 2.03
N GLY A 42 2.82 -15.35 2.56
CA GLY A 42 3.01 -15.63 4.00
C GLY A 42 4.32 -15.09 4.61
N PHE A 43 5.30 -14.73 3.78
CA PHE A 43 6.54 -14.07 4.20
C PHE A 43 6.43 -12.54 4.31
N ALA A 44 5.27 -11.96 3.99
CA ALA A 44 5.01 -10.53 4.08
C ALA A 44 5.20 -10.03 5.53
N PRO A 45 5.83 -8.86 5.75
CA PRO A 45 5.91 -8.26 7.08
C PRO A 45 4.52 -7.87 7.59
N ASP A 46 4.44 -7.53 8.88
CA ASP A 46 3.21 -6.96 9.43
C ASP A 46 2.90 -5.61 8.78
N ALA A 47 1.63 -5.40 8.46
CA ALA A 47 1.15 -4.17 7.87
C ALA A 47 0.56 -3.23 8.95
N PRO A 48 0.51 -1.91 8.67
CA PRO A 48 -0.16 -0.98 9.56
C PRO A 48 -1.63 -1.32 9.78
N GLN A 49 -2.18 -0.88 10.91
CA GLN A 49 -3.58 -1.12 11.26
C GLN A 49 -4.52 -0.64 10.14
N GLY A 50 -5.44 -1.51 9.73
CA GLY A 50 -6.40 -1.26 8.65
C GLY A 50 -5.94 -1.69 7.26
N LEU A 51 -4.69 -2.15 7.10
CA LEU A 51 -4.17 -2.71 5.85
C LEU A 51 -3.87 -4.21 6.01
N ASP A 52 -4.24 -5.01 5.01
CA ASP A 52 -3.88 -6.43 4.95
C ASP A 52 -2.37 -6.60 4.72
N ARG A 53 -1.77 -7.69 5.24
CA ARG A 53 -0.34 -7.98 5.08
C ARG A 53 0.09 -8.08 3.63
N ALA A 54 -0.73 -8.69 2.78
CA ALA A 54 -0.46 -8.79 1.34
C ALA A 54 -0.45 -7.40 0.69
N ALA A 55 -1.42 -6.54 1.04
CA ALA A 55 -1.50 -5.18 0.53
C ALA A 55 -0.30 -4.33 1.00
N GLY A 56 0.14 -4.48 2.25
CA GLY A 56 1.35 -3.84 2.76
C GLY A 56 2.62 -4.28 2.03
N ALA A 57 2.78 -5.57 1.77
CA ALA A 57 3.92 -6.09 1.02
C ALA A 57 3.95 -5.60 -0.44
N ILE A 58 2.79 -5.53 -1.09
CA ILE A 58 2.65 -4.95 -2.43
C ILE A 58 3.02 -3.46 -2.41
N ALA A 59 2.55 -2.71 -1.41
CA ALA A 59 2.88 -1.30 -1.26
C ALA A 59 4.39 -1.07 -1.08
N LEU A 60 5.05 -1.85 -0.21
CA LEU A 60 6.52 -1.81 -0.02
C LEU A 60 7.31 -2.15 -1.28
N THR A 61 6.69 -2.83 -2.24
CA THR A 61 7.34 -3.31 -3.47
C THR A 61 7.13 -2.37 -4.65
N LEU A 62 5.92 -1.83 -4.80
CA LEU A 62 5.49 -1.13 -6.01
C LEU A 62 5.43 0.38 -5.85
N PHE A 63 5.21 0.86 -4.63
CA PHE A 63 5.03 2.28 -4.43
C PHE A 63 6.39 2.95 -4.19
N ASP A 64 6.43 4.25 -4.42
CA ASP A 64 7.55 5.13 -4.10
C ASP A 64 7.01 6.52 -3.72
N PHE A 65 7.91 7.50 -3.55
CA PHE A 65 7.53 8.86 -3.16
C PHE A 65 6.77 9.63 -4.25
N GLU A 66 6.85 9.22 -5.51
CA GLU A 66 6.16 9.84 -6.65
C GLU A 66 4.78 9.22 -6.89
N THR A 67 4.59 7.99 -6.40
CA THR A 67 3.35 7.23 -6.51
C THR A 67 2.29 7.79 -5.57
N LYS A 68 1.33 8.53 -6.11
CA LYS A 68 0.15 8.98 -5.37
C LYS A 68 -0.81 7.80 -5.19
N ILE A 69 -1.18 7.53 -3.94
CA ILE A 69 -2.10 6.42 -3.62
C ILE A 69 -3.41 6.94 -3.07
N TRP A 70 -4.49 6.21 -3.30
CA TRP A 70 -5.77 6.50 -2.68
C TRP A 70 -6.05 5.44 -1.61
N LEU A 71 -6.46 5.88 -0.42
CA LEU A 71 -6.81 5.02 0.69
C LEU A 71 -8.20 5.37 1.18
N ASP A 72 -8.99 4.34 1.49
CA ASP A 72 -10.25 4.53 2.18
C ASP A 72 -10.02 5.05 3.61
N PRO A 73 -10.95 5.85 4.17
CA PRO A 73 -10.81 6.45 5.50
C PRO A 73 -10.37 5.49 6.63
N PRO A 74 -10.91 4.26 6.78
CA PRO A 74 -10.47 3.33 7.80
C PRO A 74 -9.04 2.80 7.59
N CYS A 75 -8.53 2.81 6.36
CA CYS A 75 -7.17 2.37 6.02
C CYS A 75 -6.14 3.52 6.13
N GLY A 76 -6.60 4.77 6.18
CA GLY A 76 -5.73 5.95 6.25
C GLY A 76 -5.26 6.31 7.65
N ALA A 77 -5.95 5.84 8.71
CA ALA A 77 -5.62 6.17 10.10
C ALA A 77 -4.28 5.59 10.56
N GLY A 78 -3.87 4.47 9.96
CA GLY A 78 -2.60 3.80 10.24
C GLY A 78 -1.57 3.94 9.14
N TRP A 79 -1.86 4.59 8.00
CA TRP A 79 -0.89 4.78 6.92
C TRP A 79 0.24 5.69 7.44
N PRO A 80 1.39 5.13 7.84
CA PRO A 80 2.52 5.95 8.14
C PRO A 80 2.91 6.59 6.81
N ARG A 81 3.76 7.60 6.83
CA ARG A 81 4.72 7.73 5.73
C ARG A 81 5.53 6.43 5.76
N ALA A 82 4.97 5.32 5.26
CA ALA A 82 5.61 4.03 5.18
C ALA A 82 6.94 4.29 4.46
N GLY A 83 8.02 3.58 4.79
CA GLY A 83 9.38 3.87 4.29
C GLY A 83 9.52 4.03 2.77
N CYS A 84 8.45 3.74 2.03
CA CYS A 84 8.12 4.01 0.66
C CYS A 84 7.88 5.50 0.25
N GLY A 85 7.52 6.41 1.16
CA GLY A 85 7.39 7.86 0.89
C GLY A 85 6.12 8.34 0.16
N SER A 86 5.20 7.45 -0.22
CA SER A 86 4.01 7.78 -1.02
C SER A 86 3.04 8.71 -0.29
N THR A 87 2.52 9.71 -1.03
CA THR A 87 1.52 10.64 -0.50
C THR A 87 0.11 10.11 -0.75
N ALA A 88 -0.72 10.03 0.30
CA ALA A 88 -2.14 9.73 0.17
C ALA A 88 -2.88 10.89 -0.52
N ALA A 89 -3.42 10.63 -1.70
CA ALA A 89 -4.27 11.54 -2.44
C ALA A 89 -5.67 11.58 -1.81
N ARG A 90 -6.18 12.79 -1.55
CA ARG A 90 -7.59 12.97 -1.15
C ARG A 90 -8.48 12.75 -2.36
N ARG A 91 -9.60 12.05 -2.15
CA ARG A 91 -10.64 11.90 -3.16
C ARG A 91 -11.20 13.27 -3.54
N SER A 92 -11.19 13.64 -4.82
CA SER A 92 -12.03 14.73 -5.31
C SER A 92 -13.50 14.33 -5.17
N PRO A 93 -14.40 15.23 -4.71
CA PRO A 93 -15.82 14.89 -4.61
C PRO A 93 -16.34 14.46 -5.98
N LYS A 94 -16.93 13.26 -6.03
CA LYS A 94 -17.52 12.73 -7.26
C LYS A 94 -18.74 13.60 -7.62
N THR A 95 -18.71 14.30 -8.75
CA THR A 95 -19.89 15.00 -9.28
C THR A 95 -21.02 13.97 -9.46
N PRO A 96 -22.22 14.21 -8.92
CA PRO A 96 -23.35 13.29 -9.10
C PRO A 96 -23.60 13.07 -10.60
N ARG A 97 -23.81 11.82 -11.01
CA ARG A 97 -24.30 11.54 -12.37
C ARG A 97 -25.68 12.19 -12.51
N PRO A 98 -25.96 12.95 -13.59
CA PRO A 98 -27.30 13.46 -13.83
C PRO A 98 -28.26 12.26 -13.95
N GLN A 99 -29.37 12.32 -13.20
CA GLN A 99 -30.44 11.33 -13.32
C GLN A 99 -31.11 11.51 -14.68
N PRO A 100 -31.46 10.43 -15.40
CA PRO A 100 -32.28 10.55 -16.60
C PRO A 100 -33.63 11.20 -16.24
N SER A 101 -34.03 12.20 -17.02
CA SER A 101 -35.37 12.80 -16.95
C SER A 101 -36.43 11.72 -17.22
N PRO A 102 -37.62 11.81 -16.58
CA PRO A 102 -38.71 10.85 -16.76
C PRO A 102 -39.19 10.74 -18.20
#